data_AF-A0A7V8VJ17-F1
#
_entry.id   AF-A0A7V8VJ17-F1
#
_cell.length_a   1.000
_cell.length_b   1.000
_cell.length_c   1.000
_cell.angle_alpha   90.00
_cell.angle_beta   90.00
_cell.angle_gamma   90.00
#
_symmetry.space_group_name_H-M   'P 1'
#
loop_
_entity.id
_entity.type
_entity.pdbx_description
1 polymer ?
#
loop_
_entity_poly.entity_id
_entity_poly.type
_entity_poly.pdbx_seq_one_letter_code
_entity_poly.pdbx_strand_id
1 'polypeptide(L)' 'MAGTVYKRQPGTPNERVAGFVGTLPGRDELLDAAERQRARLYLVGGAVRDLILGGRAVDVDLAVEGDAIALADLLDP' A
#
# COMPACT_ATOMS: atom_id res chain seq x y z
N MET A 1 -20.39 20.27 -2.64
CA MET A 1 -19.71 18.96 -2.74
C MET A 1 -19.41 18.49 -1.33
N ALA A 2 -20.06 17.41 -0.88
CA ALA A 2 -19.96 16.96 0.50
C ALA A 2 -18.54 16.43 0.75
N GLY A 3 -17.79 17.11 1.63
CA GLY A 3 -16.52 16.59 2.11
C GLY A 3 -16.78 15.32 2.90
N THR A 4 -16.25 14.19 2.43
CA THR A 4 -16.19 12.97 3.22
C THR A 4 -15.44 13.30 4.51
N VAL A 5 -16.16 13.42 5.62
CA VAL A 5 -15.54 13.58 6.93
C VAL A 5 -14.90 12.24 7.26
N TYR A 6 -13.61 12.10 6.97
CA TYR A 6 -12.83 10.95 7.39
C TYR A 6 -12.99 10.81 8.91
N LYS A 7 -13.61 9.72 9.38
CA LYS A 7 -13.55 9.37 10.80
C LYS A 7 -12.08 9.11 11.11
N ARG A 8 -11.43 10.07 11.78
CA ARG A 8 -9.99 10.02 12.03
C ARG A 8 -9.61 8.77 12.81
N GLN A 9 -8.86 7.89 12.16
CA GLN A 9 -8.14 6.80 12.79
C GLN A 9 -7.06 7.40 13.71
N PRO A 10 -6.87 6.84 14.92
CA PRO A 10 -5.84 7.29 15.86
C PRO A 10 -4.42 7.06 15.31
N GLY A 11 -3.42 7.62 15.98
CA GLY A 11 -2.00 7.51 15.61
C GLY A 11 -1.48 8.66 14.74
N THR A 12 -0.17 8.64 14.49
CA THR A 12 0.51 9.53 13.54
C THR A 12 0.27 9.07 12.10
N PRO A 13 0.51 9.92 11.08
CA PRO A 13 0.44 9.50 9.68
C PRO A 13 1.27 8.24 9.38
N ASN A 14 2.50 8.18 9.90
CA ASN A 14 3.40 7.04 9.66
C ASN A 14 2.91 5.77 10.35
N GLU A 15 2.39 5.86 11.58
CA GLU A 15 1.81 4.70 12.29
C GLU A 15 0.60 4.13 11.53
N ARG A 16 -0.25 4.99 10.97
CA ARG A 16 -1.40 4.54 10.17
C ARG A 16 -0.98 3.87 8.88
N VAL A 17 -0.01 4.43 8.17
CA VAL A 17 0.54 3.82 6.95
C VAL A 17 1.18 2.47 7.27
N ALA A 18 2.05 2.41 8.26
CA ALA A 18 2.72 1.17 8.67
C ALA A 18 1.72 0.11 9.14
N GLY A 19 0.74 0.51 9.95
CA GLY A 19 -0.32 -0.39 10.42
C GLY A 19 -1.15 -0.95 9.27
N PHE A 20 -1.56 -0.10 8.32
CA PHE A 20 -2.30 -0.54 7.14
C PHE A 20 -1.48 -1.50 6.27
N VAL A 21 -0.22 -1.16 5.95
CA VAL A 21 0.69 -2.02 5.18
C VAL A 21 0.84 -3.38 5.85
N GLY A 22 0.97 -3.44 7.18
CA GLY A 22 1.07 -4.68 7.95
C GLY A 22 -0.17 -5.58 7.88
N THR A 23 -1.32 -5.06 7.44
CA THR A 23 -2.58 -5.81 7.29
C THR A 23 -2.91 -6.23 5.86
N LEU A 24 -2.06 -5.90 4.89
CA LEU A 24 -2.35 -6.19 3.48
C LEU A 24 -2.41 -7.70 3.22
N PRO A 25 -3.48 -8.20 2.58
CA PRO A 25 -3.52 -9.56 2.06
C PRO A 25 -2.41 -9.76 1.03
N GLY A 26 -1.76 -10.93 1.04
CA GLY A 26 -0.70 -11.24 0.08
C GLY A 26 0.61 -10.46 0.29
N ARG A 27 0.77 -9.79 1.45
CA ARG A 27 1.93 -8.94 1.73
C ARG A 27 3.24 -9.71 1.64
N ASP A 28 3.29 -10.90 2.23
CA ASP A 28 4.53 -11.65 2.33
C ASP A 28 4.92 -12.18 0.93
N GLU A 29 3.95 -12.62 0.14
CA GLU A 29 4.14 -13.00 -1.26
C GLU A 29 4.63 -11.83 -2.12
N LEU A 30 4.08 -10.63 -1.92
CA LEU A 30 4.53 -9.38 -2.56
C LEU A 30 5.99 -9.05 -2.20
N LEU A 31 6.36 -9.19 -0.93
CA LEU A 31 7.72 -8.93 -0.46
C LEU A 31 8.70 -9.96 -1.02
N ASP A 32 8.35 -11.24 -1.00
CA ASP A 32 9.15 -12.31 -1.58
C ASP A 32 9.38 -12.11 -3.08
N ALA A 33 8.34 -11.74 -3.83
CA ALA A 33 8.44 -11.44 -5.26
C ALA A 33 9.35 -10.23 -5.53
N ALA A 34 9.21 -9.17 -4.73
CA ALA A 34 10.08 -8.00 -4.82
C ALA A 34 11.55 -8.32 -4.52
N GLU A 35 11.81 -9.14 -3.50
CA GLU A 35 13.16 -9.60 -3.18
C GLU A 35 13.79 -10.39 -4.32
N ARG A 36 13.06 -11.34 -4.91
CA ARG A 36 13.51 -12.13 -6.07
C ARG A 36 13.88 -11.27 -7.26
N GLN A 37 13.09 -10.23 -7.53
CA GLN A 37 13.31 -9.29 -8.64
C GLN A 37 14.27 -8.15 -8.29
N ARG A 38 14.76 -8.08 -7.04
CA ARG A 38 15.53 -6.93 -6.52
C ARG A 38 14.81 -5.59 -6.73
N ALA A 39 13.48 -5.60 -6.64
CA ALA A 39 12.63 -4.44 -6.81
C ALA A 39 12.37 -3.75 -5.47
N ARG A 40 12.10 -2.43 -5.51
CA ARG A 40 11.58 -1.70 -4.36
C ARG A 40 10.10 -1.37 -4.55
N LEU A 41 9.31 -1.55 -3.50
CA LEU A 41 7.89 -1.26 -3.49
C LEU A 41 7.59 0.01 -2.68
N TYR A 42 6.70 0.84 -3.21
CA TYR A 42 6.23 2.06 -2.56
C TYR A 42 4.71 2.09 -2.57
N LEU A 43 4.09 2.22 -1.39
CA LEU A 43 2.67 2.56 -1.32
C LEU A 43 2.48 3.99 -1.84
N VAL A 44 1.59 4.17 -2.81
CA VAL A 44 1.32 5.46 -3.44
C VAL A 44 -0.18 5.73 -3.56
N GLY A 45 -0.55 6.85 -4.17
CA GLY A 45 -1.92 7.11 -4.59
C GLY A 45 -2.90 7.46 -3.46
N GLY A 46 -4.17 7.08 -3.69
CA GLY A 46 -5.29 7.43 -2.83
C GLY A 46 -5.16 6.89 -1.40
N ALA A 47 -4.62 5.67 -1.27
CA ALA A 47 -4.39 5.03 0.02
C ALA A 47 -3.49 5.89 0.94
N VAL A 48 -2.38 6.41 0.43
CA VAL A 48 -1.46 7.27 1.19
C VAL A 48 -2.17 8.54 1.66
N ARG A 49 -2.87 9.23 0.74
CA ARG A 49 -3.63 10.44 1.07
C ARG A 49 -4.64 10.15 2.19
N ASP A 50 -5.44 9.12 2.01
CA ASP A 50 -6.53 8.81 2.93
C ASP A 50 -5.97 8.43 4.30
N LEU A 51 -4.90 7.64 4.38
CA LEU A 51 -4.23 7.29 5.63
C LEU A 51 -3.57 8.51 6.30
N ILE A 52 -2.94 9.42 5.55
CA ILE A 52 -2.38 10.67 6.12
C ILE A 52 -3.49 11.55 6.71
N LEU A 53 -4.64 11.65 6.04
CA LEU A 53 -5.80 12.41 6.53
C LEU A 53 -6.56 11.70 7.68
N GLY A 54 -6.17 10.46 8.01
CA GLY A 54 -6.79 9.63 9.05
C GLY A 54 -8.06 8.91 8.59
N GLY A 55 -8.30 8.84 7.29
CA GLY A 55 -9.32 8.00 6.67
C GLY A 55 -8.95 6.52 6.66
N ARG A 56 -9.80 5.75 5.96
CA ARG A 56 -9.55 4.34 5.62
C ARG A 56 -9.21 4.27 4.14
N ALA A 57 -8.14 3.55 3.79
CA ALA A 57 -7.90 3.15 2.40
C ALA A 57 -8.83 1.97 2.04
N VAL A 58 -9.25 1.89 0.78
CA VAL A 58 -10.17 0.84 0.28
C VAL A 58 -9.47 0.00 -0.80
N ASP A 59 -8.71 0.68 -1.65
CA ASP A 59 -7.83 0.17 -2.69
C ASP A 59 -6.38 0.56 -2.40
N VAL A 60 -5.43 -0.13 -3.03
CA VAL A 60 -4.00 0.15 -2.90
C VAL A 60 -3.34 0.15 -4.27
N ASP A 61 -2.47 1.14 -4.45
CA ASP A 61 -1.57 1.22 -5.59
C ASP A 61 -0.13 1.09 -5.08
N LEU A 62 0.65 0.24 -5.73
CA LEU A 62 2.08 0.10 -5.48
C LEU A 62 2.86 0.63 -6.68
N ALA A 63 3.77 1.57 -6.43
CA ALA A 63 4.81 1.89 -7.39
C ALA A 63 5.98 0.93 -7.20
N VAL A 64 6.46 0.37 -8.30
CA VAL A 64 7.59 -0.55 -8.33
C VAL A 64 8.77 0.17 -8.97
N GLU A 65 9.88 0.24 -8.25
CA GLU A 65 11.16 0.60 -8.85
C GLU A 65 11.83 -0.70 -9.35
N GLY A 66 11.67 -0.96 -10.65
CA GLY A 66 12.04 -2.20 -11.30
C GLY A 66 11.03 -2.57 -12.39
N ASP A 67 10.97 -3.86 -12.76
CA ASP A 67 9.96 -4.37 -13.69
C ASP A 67 8.69 -4.78 -12.93
N ALA A 68 7.66 -3.93 -13.01
CA ALA A 68 6.39 -4.15 -12.34
C ALA A 68 5.60 -5.35 -12.91
N ILE A 69 5.71 -5.60 -14.23
CA ILE A 69 4.98 -6.67 -14.90
C ILE A 69 5.60 -8.02 -14.51
N ALA A 70 6.93 -8.13 -14.61
CA ALA A 70 7.64 -9.34 -14.22
C ALA A 70 7.50 -9.66 -12.71
N LEU A 71 7.23 -8.65 -11.87
CA LEU A 71 6.86 -8.88 -10.48
C LEU A 71 5.43 -9.40 -10.35
N ALA A 72 4.47 -8.82 -11.07
CA ALA A 72 3.06 -9.25 -11.05
C ALA A 72 2.90 -10.69 -11.54
N ASP A 73 3.65 -11.11 -12.56
CA ASP A 73 3.64 -12.48 -13.08
C ASP A 73 4.09 -13.53 -12.03
N LEU A 74 4.78 -13.13 -10.96
CA LEU A 74 5.14 -14.03 -9.86
C LEU A 74 4.03 -14.19 -8.81
N LEU A 75 3.02 -13.32 -8.84
CA LEU A 75 1.93 -13.26 -7.87
C LEU A 75 0.63 -13.92 -8.38
N ASP A 76 0.52 -14.14 -9.69
CA ASP A 76 -0.64 -14.76 -10.36
C ASP A 76 -0.23 -16.15 -10.89
N PRO A 77 -0.31 -17.22 -10.08
CA PRO A 77 0.03 -18.58 -10.49
C PRO A 77 -0.99 -19.21 -11.46
#